data_AF-A0A6A4VXF4-F1
#
_entry.id   AF-A0A6A4VXF4-F1
#
_cell.length_a   1.000
_cell.length_b   1.000
_cell.length_c   1.000
_cell.angle_alpha   90.00
_cell.angle_beta   90.00
_cell.angle_gamma   90.00
#
_symmetry.space_group_name_H-M   'P 1'
#
loop_
_entity.id
_entity.type
_entity.pdbx_description
1 polymer ?
#
loop_
_entity_poly.entity_id
_entity_poly.type
_entity_poly.pdbx_seq_one_letter_code
_entity_poly.pdbx_strand_id
1 'polypeptide(L)'
;MDGLGWSWDETGDGGPFYGPGGDESDEPRRTASQLYEESKNASLAEMLEEMSSYFWENIVANGHFPEHLATDEIDNMLQFMEDLYKILPTARERVVSEARLHLEPALTVELLQLQYPYLDWERYLSGVTRRPVRGSDPVHVRYPRYMQQLGDLLDRYHPSVVQNAVLLRFRTVFLAEMVDSLVSADTSLPAGQQLCVSLTKEAFPVAVAALYVRNVGKQRVDLLREKVSSILEEIRSELLRSIELKMAASNATRTASDRLLTLAQDKIAATRTYLLAPENLWNDTFVNVNTPPVSRLWKTSPQVADGGGASHGQRLPPPCQKRRRSATGADGDVPEYVQFAVLGVVMAHELLHGIDSTGLSFDETGAARHLPAALQQTADEKFQCIRTEYVTPLVKTASSVHQSVDVQLDGDLTLGENSADFSSLSLALSAYLRRRARLGPEPALPGVNLTTQQAFFMSFAQVYCADIDVDSYAALVAASTHPPNPERVNRMARHTAEFAATFSCRPGTPMNPETRCAPLW
;
A
#
# COMPACT_ATOMS: atom_id res chain seq x y z
N MET A 1 -13.12 7.38 -31.26
CA MET A 1 -12.29 6.41 -30.48
C MET A 1 -11.64 7.25 -29.41
N ASP A 2 -12.48 7.78 -28.52
CA ASP A 2 -12.10 8.86 -27.62
C ASP A 2 -12.10 8.24 -26.24
N GLY A 3 -10.99 7.55 -25.96
CA GLY A 3 -10.76 6.94 -24.67
C GLY A 3 -10.46 8.01 -23.64
N LEU A 4 -11.00 7.81 -22.43
CA LEU A 4 -10.60 8.48 -21.20
C LEU A 4 -9.07 8.35 -21.06
N GLY A 5 -8.35 9.33 -21.56
CA GLY A 5 -6.90 9.36 -21.61
C GLY A 5 -6.35 10.36 -20.61
N TRP A 6 -5.12 10.13 -20.17
CA TRP A 6 -4.32 11.11 -19.45
C TRP A 6 -3.24 11.61 -20.39
N SER A 7 -3.08 12.92 -20.54
CA SER A 7 -1.89 13.51 -21.17
C SER A 7 -0.85 13.84 -20.11
N TRP A 8 0.42 13.63 -20.47
CA TRP A 8 1.58 13.85 -19.60
C TRP A 8 2.35 15.04 -20.12
N ASP A 9 2.47 16.09 -19.31
CA ASP A 9 3.42 17.17 -19.55
C ASP A 9 4.33 17.31 -18.32
N GLU A 10 5.55 16.80 -18.46
CA GLU A 10 6.66 17.06 -17.53
C GLU A 10 7.35 18.38 -17.95
N THR A 11 6.69 19.52 -17.81
CA THR A 11 7.32 20.80 -18.20
C THR A 11 8.20 21.34 -17.08
N GLY A 12 9.48 20.97 -17.12
CA GLY A 12 10.58 21.61 -16.40
C GLY A 12 11.39 22.62 -17.24
N ASP A 13 11.08 22.79 -18.53
CA ASP A 13 11.82 23.72 -19.40
C ASP A 13 11.01 24.99 -19.69
N GLY A 14 11.50 26.12 -19.18
CA GLY A 14 11.05 27.44 -19.61
C GLY A 14 11.49 27.73 -21.05
N GLY A 15 10.54 27.71 -21.98
CA GLY A 15 10.71 28.13 -23.38
C GLY A 15 9.36 28.34 -24.06
N PRO A 16 9.20 29.36 -24.94
CA PRO A 16 7.93 30.04 -25.15
C PRO A 16 6.99 29.25 -26.04
N PHE A 17 5.79 28.92 -25.55
CA PHE A 17 4.71 28.43 -26.40
C PHE A 17 4.04 29.58 -27.15
N TYR A 18 3.88 29.35 -28.45
CA TYR A 18 3.29 30.21 -29.47
C TYR A 18 1.78 30.45 -29.24
N GLY A 19 1.37 31.72 -29.35
CA GLY A 19 0.25 32.18 -30.18
C GLY A 19 -1.18 32.09 -29.60
N PRO A 20 -1.99 33.16 -29.67
CA PRO A 20 -3.17 33.34 -28.84
C PRO A 20 -4.42 32.66 -29.40
N GLY A 21 -5.08 31.86 -28.57
CA GLY A 21 -6.35 31.20 -28.86
C GLY A 21 -7.19 31.04 -27.60
N GLY A 22 -7.67 32.18 -27.06
CA GLY A 22 -8.91 32.38 -26.31
C GLY A 22 -9.38 31.35 -25.27
N ASP A 23 -9.45 31.84 -24.03
CA ASP A 23 -10.30 31.36 -22.91
C ASP A 23 -9.83 30.09 -22.16
N GLU A 24 -8.64 30.15 -21.57
CA GLU A 24 -8.40 29.49 -20.29
C GLU A 24 -8.69 30.51 -19.18
N SER A 25 -9.70 30.22 -18.36
CA SER A 25 -9.98 30.96 -17.13
C SER A 25 -8.69 31.11 -16.30
N ASP A 26 -8.37 32.35 -15.93
CA ASP A 26 -7.23 32.80 -15.12
C ASP A 26 -7.24 32.26 -13.65
N GLU A 27 -7.96 31.15 -13.39
CA GLU A 27 -7.97 30.53 -12.07
C GLU A 27 -6.68 29.71 -11.86
N PRO A 28 -6.00 29.89 -10.72
CA PRO A 28 -4.81 29.11 -10.40
C PRO A 28 -5.17 27.61 -10.35
N ARG A 29 -4.34 26.79 -10.99
CA ARG A 29 -4.50 25.33 -10.98
C ARG A 29 -4.48 24.81 -9.53
N ARG A 30 -5.39 23.89 -9.25
CA ARG A 30 -5.48 23.22 -7.94
C ARG A 30 -4.34 22.23 -7.79
N THR A 31 -3.80 22.14 -6.59
CA THR A 31 -2.84 21.09 -6.20
C THR A 31 -3.57 19.81 -5.79
N ALA A 32 -2.90 18.66 -5.90
CA ALA A 32 -3.43 17.39 -5.41
C ALA A 32 -3.85 17.43 -3.93
N SER A 33 -3.06 18.12 -3.08
CA SER A 33 -3.39 18.26 -1.66
C SER A 33 -4.65 19.09 -1.41
N GLN A 34 -4.88 20.15 -2.19
CA GLN A 34 -6.12 20.94 -2.11
C GLN A 34 -7.33 20.11 -2.51
N LEU A 35 -7.25 19.40 -3.64
CA LEU A 35 -8.33 18.52 -4.08
C LEU A 35 -8.63 17.40 -3.08
N TYR A 36 -7.58 16.81 -2.49
CA TYR A 36 -7.76 15.80 -1.47
C TYR A 36 -8.46 16.35 -0.22
N GLU A 37 -8.08 17.52 0.27
CA GLU A 37 -8.76 18.13 1.42
C GLU A 37 -10.19 18.56 1.09
N GLU A 38 -10.46 19.06 -0.13
CA GLU A 38 -11.83 19.33 -0.63
C GLU A 38 -12.68 18.05 -0.64
N SER A 39 -12.16 16.97 -1.24
CA SER A 39 -12.83 15.65 -1.29
C SER A 39 -13.08 15.10 0.11
N LYS A 40 -12.08 15.16 0.99
CA LYS A 40 -12.17 14.73 2.38
C LYS A 40 -13.23 15.52 3.16
N ASN A 41 -13.30 16.84 2.97
CA ASN A 41 -14.32 17.68 3.59
C ASN A 41 -15.71 17.39 3.04
N ALA A 42 -15.83 17.12 1.73
CA ALA A 42 -17.09 16.70 1.12
C ALA A 42 -17.57 15.35 1.68
N SER A 43 -16.69 14.35 1.80
CA SER A 43 -17.03 13.07 2.43
C SER A 43 -17.39 13.20 3.91
N LEU A 44 -16.74 14.13 4.64
CA LEU A 44 -17.14 14.44 6.01
C LEU A 44 -18.54 15.08 6.04
N ALA A 45 -18.84 16.02 5.14
CA ALA A 45 -20.15 16.65 5.07
C ALA A 45 -21.25 15.63 4.75
N GLU A 46 -21.03 14.75 3.78
CA GLU A 46 -21.94 13.65 3.42
C GLU A 46 -22.17 12.72 4.62
N MET A 47 -21.11 12.32 5.32
CA MET A 47 -21.21 11.52 6.54
C MET A 47 -22.07 12.20 7.61
N LEU A 48 -21.87 13.50 7.84
CA LEU A 48 -22.63 14.26 8.84
C LEU A 48 -24.09 14.41 8.42
N GLU A 49 -24.37 14.59 7.13
CA GLU A 49 -25.73 14.64 6.58
C GLU A 49 -26.47 13.30 6.72
N GLU A 50 -25.80 12.18 6.47
CA GLU A 50 -26.35 10.84 6.67
C GLU A 50 -26.66 10.58 8.16
N MET A 51 -25.74 10.94 9.05
CA MET A 51 -25.97 10.87 10.49
C MET A 51 -27.15 11.72 10.92
N SER A 52 -27.25 12.93 10.36
CA SER A 52 -28.35 13.86 10.62
C SER A 52 -29.70 13.25 10.21
N SER A 53 -29.78 12.84 8.95
CA SER A 53 -30.98 12.27 8.33
C SER A 53 -31.46 11.02 9.07
N TYR A 54 -30.54 10.11 9.41
CA TYR A 54 -30.88 8.91 10.16
C TYR A 54 -31.53 9.23 11.51
N PHE A 55 -30.96 10.17 12.27
CA PHE A 55 -31.48 10.54 13.58
C PHE A 55 -32.90 11.12 13.47
N TRP A 56 -33.12 12.05 12.52
CA TRP A 56 -34.43 12.65 12.31
C TRP A 56 -35.48 11.61 11.89
N GLU A 57 -35.16 10.77 10.91
CA GLU A 57 -36.11 9.79 10.36
C GLU A 57 -36.40 8.64 11.32
N ASN A 58 -35.42 8.18 12.10
CA ASN A 58 -35.55 6.94 12.87
C ASN A 58 -35.78 7.16 14.35
N ILE A 59 -35.29 8.26 14.91
CA ILE A 59 -35.39 8.54 16.35
C ILE A 59 -36.49 9.56 16.62
N VAL A 60 -36.51 10.67 15.88
CA VAL A 60 -37.49 11.75 16.11
C VAL A 60 -38.84 11.40 15.50
N ALA A 61 -38.89 11.06 14.20
CA ALA A 61 -40.15 10.82 13.50
C ALA A 61 -40.93 9.60 14.04
N ASN A 62 -40.24 8.63 14.64
CA ASN A 62 -40.86 7.47 15.31
C ASN A 62 -41.33 7.77 16.74
N GLY A 63 -41.23 9.02 17.20
CA GLY A 63 -41.68 9.46 18.52
C GLY A 63 -40.81 8.97 19.68
N HIS A 64 -39.58 8.51 19.40
CA HIS A 64 -38.64 8.07 20.44
C HIS A 64 -37.92 9.24 21.11
N PHE A 65 -37.99 10.45 20.54
CA PHE A 65 -37.33 11.64 21.09
C PHE A 65 -38.13 12.92 20.80
N PRO A 66 -38.30 13.85 21.76
CA PRO A 66 -39.01 15.11 21.54
C PRO A 66 -38.29 16.02 20.53
N GLU A 67 -39.01 16.50 19.52
CA GLU A 67 -38.48 17.31 18.41
C GLU A 67 -37.71 18.57 18.88
N HIS A 68 -38.21 19.27 19.89
CA HIS A 68 -37.57 20.48 20.42
C HIS A 68 -36.25 20.24 21.17
N LEU A 69 -35.99 19.01 21.63
CA LEU A 69 -34.69 18.62 22.21
C LEU A 69 -33.78 17.99 21.16
N ALA A 70 -34.33 17.54 20.03
CA ALA A 70 -33.63 16.80 19.00
C ALA A 70 -32.59 17.66 18.28
N THR A 71 -32.92 18.91 17.98
CA THR A 71 -32.05 19.84 17.26
C THR A 71 -30.76 20.14 18.03
N ASP A 72 -30.85 20.48 19.31
CA ASP A 72 -29.66 20.79 20.10
C ASP A 72 -28.79 19.54 20.30
N GLU A 73 -29.39 18.36 20.51
CA GLU A 73 -28.65 17.12 20.69
C GLU A 73 -27.92 16.72 19.38
N ILE A 74 -28.60 16.83 18.23
CA ILE A 74 -28.01 16.44 16.94
C ILE A 74 -26.88 17.39 16.54
N ASP A 75 -27.07 18.70 16.70
CA ASP A 75 -26.05 19.69 16.36
C ASP A 75 -24.79 19.49 17.22
N ASN A 76 -24.96 19.23 18.51
CA ASN A 76 -23.83 18.93 19.41
C ASN A 76 -23.10 17.62 19.02
N MET A 77 -23.83 16.58 18.61
CA MET A 77 -23.22 15.33 18.15
C MET A 77 -22.46 15.51 16.84
N LEU A 78 -23.05 16.20 15.86
CA LEU A 78 -22.41 16.45 14.57
C LEU A 78 -21.15 17.33 14.75
N GLN A 79 -21.23 18.36 15.60
CA GLN A 79 -20.08 19.21 15.90
C GLN A 79 -18.95 18.43 16.59
N PHE A 80 -19.28 17.54 17.53
CA PHE A 80 -18.30 16.63 18.13
C PHE A 80 -17.61 15.75 17.08
N MET A 81 -18.37 15.18 16.14
CA MET A 81 -17.82 14.33 15.07
C MET A 81 -16.91 15.11 14.11
N GLU A 82 -17.29 16.34 13.75
CA GLU A 82 -16.47 17.22 12.93
C GLU A 82 -15.15 17.57 13.64
N ASP A 83 -15.21 17.92 14.92
CA ASP A 83 -14.03 18.22 15.73
C ASP A 83 -13.13 16.98 15.93
N LEU A 84 -13.72 15.79 16.10
CA LEU A 84 -12.99 14.53 16.17
C LEU A 84 -12.23 14.26 14.86
N TYR A 85 -12.85 14.53 13.71
CA TYR A 85 -12.24 14.30 12.41
C TYR A 85 -11.03 15.21 12.16
N LYS A 86 -11.08 16.46 12.66
CA LYS A 86 -9.98 17.44 12.57
C LYS A 86 -8.72 17.02 13.33
N ILE A 87 -8.84 16.21 14.38
CA ILE A 87 -7.70 15.77 15.19
C ILE A 87 -7.11 14.43 14.76
N LEU A 88 -7.74 13.72 13.80
CA LEU A 88 -7.26 12.40 13.35
C LEU A 88 -5.80 12.48 12.81
N PRO A 89 -4.95 11.47 13.09
CA PRO A 89 -3.58 11.46 12.59
C PRO A 89 -3.52 11.59 11.07
N THR A 90 -2.69 12.50 10.57
CA THR A 90 -2.42 12.67 9.13
C THR A 90 -1.74 11.43 8.54
N ALA A 91 -1.78 11.26 7.22
CA ALA A 91 -1.07 10.16 6.54
C ALA A 91 0.42 10.13 6.89
N ARG A 92 1.07 11.31 6.93
CA ARG A 92 2.47 11.45 7.32
C ARG A 92 2.72 11.02 8.76
N GLU A 93 1.87 11.44 9.71
CA GLU A 93 1.97 10.99 11.10
C GLU A 93 1.77 9.47 11.22
N ARG A 94 0.92 8.86 10.40
CA ARG A 94 0.74 7.39 10.36
C ARG A 94 2.01 6.66 9.97
N VAL A 95 2.71 7.12 8.92
CA VAL A 95 3.96 6.52 8.44
C VAL A 95 5.11 6.73 9.41
N VAL A 96 5.31 7.97 9.87
CA VAL A 96 6.37 8.31 10.83
C VAL A 96 6.20 7.51 12.12
N SER A 97 4.95 7.35 12.57
CA SER A 97 4.63 6.56 13.76
C SER A 97 4.97 5.07 13.57
N GLU A 98 4.68 4.47 12.40
CA GLU A 98 5.06 3.06 12.14
C GLU A 98 6.58 2.86 12.18
N ALA A 99 7.33 3.75 11.53
CA ALA A 99 8.79 3.66 11.51
C ALA A 99 9.42 3.83 12.91
N ARG A 100 8.79 4.61 13.80
CA ARG A 100 9.31 4.93 15.13
C ARG A 100 8.76 4.05 16.26
N LEU A 101 7.69 3.30 16.03
CA LEU A 101 7.01 2.53 17.08
C LEU A 101 7.95 1.61 17.88
N HIS A 102 8.98 1.10 17.22
CA HIS A 102 9.97 0.19 17.79
C HIS A 102 11.17 0.89 18.45
N LEU A 103 11.35 2.17 18.18
CA LEU A 103 12.39 3.01 18.76
C LEU A 103 11.93 3.68 20.06
N GLU A 104 10.62 3.93 20.18
CA GLU A 104 10.03 4.54 21.36
C GLU A 104 9.78 3.50 22.46
N PRO A 105 10.20 3.76 23.72
CA PRO A 105 9.93 2.86 24.83
C PRO A 105 8.43 2.74 25.09
N ALA A 106 7.96 1.54 25.39
CA ALA A 106 6.60 1.33 25.85
C ALA A 106 6.36 2.11 27.16
N LEU A 107 5.18 2.70 27.29
CA LEU A 107 4.70 3.22 28.58
C LEU A 107 4.19 2.05 29.42
N THR A 108 4.19 2.19 30.74
CA THR A 108 3.35 1.34 31.58
C THR A 108 1.92 1.89 31.58
N VAL A 109 0.92 1.06 31.89
CA VAL A 109 -0.47 1.54 32.06
C VAL A 109 -0.56 2.63 33.13
N GLU A 110 0.25 2.56 34.18
CA GLU A 110 0.38 3.63 35.18
C GLU A 110 0.85 4.97 34.56
N LEU A 111 1.89 4.93 33.72
CA LEU A 111 2.38 6.13 33.04
C LEU A 111 1.37 6.64 32.00
N LEU A 112 0.68 5.73 31.31
CA LEU A 112 -0.41 6.07 30.39
C LEU A 112 -1.53 6.82 31.13
N GLN A 113 -1.92 6.35 32.31
CA GLN A 113 -2.93 6.98 33.16
C GLN A 113 -2.53 8.39 33.60
N LEU A 114 -1.24 8.60 33.91
CA LEU A 114 -0.72 9.92 34.27
C LEU A 114 -0.68 10.88 33.07
N GLN A 115 -0.35 10.38 31.89
CA GLN A 115 -0.22 11.21 30.68
C GLN A 115 -1.57 11.52 30.00
N TYR A 116 -2.54 10.62 30.08
CA TYR A 116 -3.83 10.72 29.39
C TYR A 116 -4.98 10.41 30.36
N PRO A 117 -5.31 11.29 31.32
CA PRO A 117 -6.13 10.93 32.48
C PRO A 117 -7.65 10.84 32.22
N TYR A 118 -8.09 11.00 30.96
CA TYR A 118 -9.51 11.06 30.59
C TYR A 118 -10.24 9.70 30.59
N LEU A 119 -9.51 8.58 30.72
CA LEU A 119 -10.08 7.24 30.89
C LEU A 119 -9.41 6.51 32.04
N ASP A 120 -10.16 5.62 32.70
CA ASP A 120 -9.58 4.55 33.53
C ASP A 120 -9.03 3.47 32.60
N TRP A 121 -7.75 3.59 32.24
CA TRP A 121 -7.13 2.72 31.24
C TRP A 121 -7.03 1.28 31.70
N GLU A 122 -6.79 1.03 32.99
CA GLU A 122 -6.71 -0.33 33.51
C GLU A 122 -8.05 -1.04 33.34
N ARG A 123 -9.14 -0.38 33.73
CA ARG A 123 -10.50 -0.91 33.56
C ARG A 123 -10.89 -1.03 32.09
N TYR A 124 -10.62 -0.01 31.29
CA TYR A 124 -10.97 0.02 29.87
C TYR A 124 -10.25 -1.09 29.10
N LEU A 125 -8.93 -1.18 29.23
CA LEU A 125 -8.13 -2.20 28.56
C LEU A 125 -8.49 -3.60 29.07
N SER A 126 -8.77 -3.77 30.36
CA SER A 126 -9.25 -5.05 30.89
C SER A 126 -10.58 -5.49 30.26
N GLY A 127 -11.50 -4.55 30.08
CA GLY A 127 -12.79 -4.80 29.44
C GLY A 127 -12.66 -5.16 27.96
N VAL A 128 -11.89 -4.38 27.19
CA VAL A 128 -11.73 -4.58 25.74
C VAL A 128 -10.94 -5.85 25.45
N THR A 129 -9.85 -6.10 26.17
CA THR A 129 -8.99 -7.27 25.94
C THR A 129 -9.53 -8.54 26.60
N ARG A 130 -10.58 -8.42 27.45
CA ARG A 130 -11.16 -9.52 28.24
C ARG A 130 -10.12 -10.29 29.06
N ARG A 131 -9.04 -9.63 29.47
CA ARG A 131 -7.99 -10.16 30.34
C ARG A 131 -7.68 -9.12 31.42
N PRO A 132 -7.23 -9.52 32.62
CA PRO A 132 -6.80 -8.56 33.63
C PRO A 132 -5.57 -7.80 33.12
N VAL A 133 -5.68 -6.49 33.05
CA VAL A 133 -4.57 -5.56 32.78
C VAL A 133 -4.15 -4.94 34.10
N ARG A 134 -2.85 -4.75 34.31
CA ARG A 134 -2.27 -4.17 35.53
C ARG A 134 -1.51 -2.89 35.19
N GLY A 135 -1.34 -2.01 36.17
CA GLY A 135 -0.53 -0.80 36.07
C GLY A 135 0.87 -0.99 35.47
N SER A 136 1.53 -2.13 35.73
CA SER A 136 2.86 -2.47 35.20
C SER A 136 2.89 -2.93 33.74
N ASP A 137 1.74 -3.20 33.13
CA ASP A 137 1.70 -3.77 31.78
C ASP A 137 2.17 -2.76 30.73
N PRO A 138 2.94 -3.20 29.72
CA PRO A 138 3.45 -2.30 28.68
C PRO A 138 2.36 -1.95 27.65
N VAL A 139 2.30 -0.67 27.27
CA VAL A 139 1.43 -0.11 26.25
C VAL A 139 2.24 0.82 25.33
N HIS A 140 2.14 0.59 24.02
CA HIS A 140 2.72 1.49 23.03
C HIS A 140 1.67 2.51 22.58
N VAL A 141 1.95 3.79 22.81
CA VAL A 141 1.11 4.89 22.32
C VAL A 141 1.57 5.28 20.92
N ARG A 142 0.79 4.88 19.92
CA ARG A 142 1.13 5.08 18.51
C ARG A 142 1.03 6.55 18.08
N TYR A 143 0.05 7.29 18.59
CA TYR A 143 -0.20 8.69 18.21
C TYR A 143 -0.31 9.60 19.44
N PRO A 144 0.82 9.98 20.06
CA PRO A 144 0.80 10.78 21.29
C PRO A 144 0.06 12.11 21.13
N ARG A 145 0.27 12.83 20.01
CA ARG A 145 -0.40 14.11 19.72
C ARG A 145 -1.92 13.96 19.64
N TYR A 146 -2.41 12.96 18.91
CA TYR A 146 -3.83 12.65 18.85
C TYR A 146 -4.39 12.32 20.23
N MET A 147 -3.68 11.53 21.03
CA MET A 147 -4.12 11.15 22.37
C MET A 147 -4.22 12.35 23.31
N GLN A 148 -3.36 13.37 23.16
CA GLN A 148 -3.46 14.64 23.90
C GLN A 148 -4.70 15.43 23.45
N GLN A 149 -4.82 15.67 22.14
CA GLN A 149 -5.94 16.42 21.56
C GLN A 149 -7.29 15.75 21.80
N LEU A 150 -7.33 14.42 21.88
CA LEU A 150 -8.53 13.67 22.24
C LEU A 150 -8.98 13.96 23.66
N GLY A 151 -8.05 14.08 24.61
CA GLY A 151 -8.38 14.49 25.98
C GLY A 151 -9.02 15.87 26.01
N ASP A 152 -8.37 16.84 25.38
CA ASP A 152 -8.89 18.21 25.25
C ASP A 152 -10.26 18.25 24.55
N LEU A 153 -10.47 17.38 23.56
CA LEU A 153 -11.75 17.25 22.88
C LEU A 153 -12.83 16.69 23.80
N LEU A 154 -12.55 15.60 24.52
CA LEU A 154 -13.52 14.97 25.41
C LEU A 154 -13.94 15.88 26.56
N ASP A 155 -13.04 16.74 27.06
CA ASP A 155 -13.35 17.71 28.11
C ASP A 155 -14.29 18.84 27.63
N ARG A 156 -14.37 19.10 26.32
CA ARG A 156 -15.25 20.14 25.74
C ARG A 156 -16.70 19.72 25.60
N TYR A 157 -16.99 18.41 25.58
CA TYR A 157 -18.33 17.89 25.31
C TYR A 157 -18.88 17.11 26.50
N HIS A 158 -20.18 17.24 26.75
CA HIS A 158 -20.83 16.43 27.79
C HIS A 158 -20.76 14.93 27.43
N PRO A 159 -20.52 14.01 28.39
CA PRO A 159 -20.38 12.57 28.10
C PRO A 159 -21.54 11.94 27.33
N SER A 160 -22.77 12.46 27.49
CA SER A 160 -23.93 11.99 26.71
C SER A 160 -23.80 12.29 25.22
N VAL A 161 -23.28 13.47 24.85
CA VAL A 161 -23.07 13.86 23.45
C VAL A 161 -22.04 12.92 22.81
N VAL A 162 -20.92 12.69 23.50
CA VAL A 162 -19.87 11.77 23.04
C VAL A 162 -20.43 10.36 22.86
N GLN A 163 -21.15 9.84 23.86
CA GLN A 163 -21.77 8.52 23.81
C GLN A 163 -22.76 8.40 22.65
N ASN A 164 -23.65 9.37 22.49
CA ASN A 164 -24.68 9.34 21.46
C ASN A 164 -24.07 9.48 20.06
N ALA A 165 -23.08 10.34 19.88
CA ALA A 165 -22.36 10.50 18.61
C ALA A 165 -21.63 9.21 18.21
N VAL A 166 -20.93 8.56 19.15
CA VAL A 166 -20.24 7.28 18.91
C VAL A 166 -21.23 6.16 18.58
N LEU A 167 -22.38 6.09 19.27
CA LEU A 167 -23.44 5.13 18.97
C LEU A 167 -24.05 5.36 17.59
N LEU A 168 -24.30 6.63 17.24
CA LEU A 168 -24.84 7.01 15.95
C LEU A 168 -23.86 6.68 14.83
N ARG A 169 -22.58 7.04 14.96
CA ARG A 169 -21.52 6.65 14.01
C ARG A 169 -21.43 5.12 13.91
N PHE A 170 -21.40 4.38 15.01
CA PHE A 170 -21.38 2.92 14.97
C PHE A 170 -22.57 2.38 14.16
N ARG A 171 -23.78 2.93 14.35
CA ARG A 171 -24.98 2.50 13.62
C ARG A 171 -24.91 2.85 12.14
N THR A 172 -24.57 4.09 11.79
CA THR A 172 -24.60 4.55 10.40
C THR A 172 -23.47 3.98 9.56
N VAL A 173 -22.44 3.40 10.18
CA VAL A 173 -21.18 3.05 9.49
C VAL A 173 -20.90 1.59 9.61
N PHE A 174 -20.85 1.08 10.83
CA PHE A 174 -20.57 -0.34 11.02
C PHE A 174 -21.68 -1.21 10.44
N LEU A 175 -22.91 -0.71 10.34
CA LEU A 175 -23.99 -1.43 9.66
C LEU A 175 -24.15 -1.04 8.19
N ALA A 176 -23.95 0.23 7.80
CA ALA A 176 -24.11 0.64 6.40
C ALA A 176 -22.84 0.45 5.55
N GLU A 177 -21.63 0.80 6.02
CA GLU A 177 -20.37 0.49 5.33
C GLU A 177 -20.10 -1.02 5.30
N MET A 178 -20.55 -1.80 6.29
CA MET A 178 -20.54 -3.27 6.16
C MET A 178 -21.48 -3.72 5.03
N VAL A 179 -22.48 -2.95 4.63
CA VAL A 179 -23.34 -3.28 3.48
C VAL A 179 -22.73 -2.74 2.17
N ASP A 180 -22.16 -1.53 2.18
CA ASP A 180 -21.65 -0.84 0.98
C ASP A 180 -20.20 -1.17 0.60
N SER A 181 -19.27 -1.30 1.57
CA SER A 181 -17.88 -1.72 1.32
C SER A 181 -17.82 -3.15 0.73
N LEU A 182 -18.86 -3.94 0.98
CA LEU A 182 -19.01 -5.30 0.49
C LEU A 182 -19.69 -5.38 -0.88
N VAL A 183 -20.13 -4.25 -1.42
CA VAL A 183 -20.63 -4.07 -2.78
C VAL A 183 -19.60 -3.27 -3.58
N SER A 184 -18.45 -3.88 -3.84
CA SER A 184 -17.59 -3.41 -4.93
C SER A 184 -17.08 -4.54 -5.81
N ALA A 185 -17.27 -4.31 -7.12
CA ALA A 185 -16.56 -4.91 -8.25
C ALA A 185 -16.69 -6.42 -8.53
N ASP A 186 -17.91 -6.91 -8.78
CA ASP A 186 -18.11 -7.95 -9.81
C ASP A 186 -19.53 -7.92 -10.40
N THR A 187 -19.71 -7.39 -11.61
CA THR A 187 -21.04 -7.29 -12.27
C THR A 187 -21.66 -8.62 -12.68
N SER A 188 -21.01 -9.76 -12.39
CA SER A 188 -21.49 -11.09 -12.74
C SER A 188 -22.52 -11.68 -11.77
N LEU A 189 -22.67 -11.12 -10.56
CA LEU A 189 -23.60 -11.60 -9.53
C LEU A 189 -24.63 -10.53 -9.15
N PRO A 190 -25.86 -10.89 -8.72
CA PRO A 190 -26.78 -9.95 -8.08
C PRO A 190 -26.15 -9.31 -6.83
N ALA A 191 -26.46 -8.04 -6.54
CA ALA A 191 -25.86 -7.28 -5.44
C ALA A 191 -25.91 -8.01 -4.07
N GLY A 192 -27.02 -8.69 -3.76
CA GLY A 192 -27.14 -9.48 -2.54
C GLY A 192 -26.19 -10.69 -2.45
N GLN A 193 -25.84 -11.31 -3.58
CA GLN A 193 -24.88 -12.42 -3.60
C GLN A 193 -23.43 -11.91 -3.49
N GLN A 194 -23.11 -10.76 -4.09
CA GLN A 194 -21.81 -10.11 -3.93
C GLN A 194 -21.54 -9.76 -2.47
N LEU A 195 -22.54 -9.16 -1.80
CA LEU A 195 -22.51 -8.86 -0.38
C LEU A 195 -22.18 -10.10 0.46
N CYS A 196 -22.88 -11.22 0.24
CA CYS A 196 -22.62 -12.45 0.97
C CYS A 196 -21.22 -13.00 0.72
N VAL A 197 -20.73 -12.98 -0.53
CA VAL A 197 -19.38 -13.45 -0.87
C VAL A 197 -18.33 -12.59 -0.17
N SER A 198 -18.49 -11.27 -0.19
CA SER A 198 -17.54 -10.34 0.42
C SER A 198 -17.55 -10.44 1.95
N LEU A 199 -18.74 -10.44 2.58
CA LEU A 199 -18.91 -10.70 4.02
C LEU A 199 -18.18 -11.98 4.46
N THR A 200 -18.35 -13.05 3.69
CA THR A 200 -17.78 -14.35 4.04
C THR A 200 -16.25 -14.32 3.91
N LYS A 201 -15.71 -13.61 2.91
CA LYS A 201 -14.25 -13.43 2.74
C LYS A 201 -13.63 -12.67 3.91
N GLU A 202 -14.27 -11.59 4.35
CA GLU A 202 -13.78 -10.75 5.45
C GLU A 202 -13.95 -11.41 6.82
N ALA A 203 -15.10 -12.02 7.08
CA ALA A 203 -15.38 -12.67 8.36
C ALA A 203 -14.64 -14.02 8.51
N PHE A 204 -14.45 -14.75 7.41
CA PHE A 204 -13.89 -16.10 7.43
C PHE A 204 -12.77 -16.30 6.38
N PRO A 205 -11.72 -15.46 6.36
CA PRO A 205 -10.71 -15.47 5.31
C PRO A 205 -9.99 -16.81 5.19
N VAL A 206 -9.70 -17.47 6.32
CA VAL A 206 -9.03 -18.78 6.36
C VAL A 206 -9.93 -19.91 5.84
N ALA A 207 -11.21 -19.91 6.19
CA ALA A 207 -12.14 -20.95 5.74
C ALA A 207 -12.41 -20.82 4.23
N VAL A 208 -12.61 -19.59 3.77
CA VAL A 208 -12.82 -19.26 2.35
C VAL A 208 -11.56 -19.57 1.52
N ALA A 209 -10.37 -19.27 2.06
CA ALA A 209 -9.10 -19.71 1.49
C ALA A 209 -9.00 -21.23 1.36
N ALA A 210 -9.32 -21.97 2.43
CA ALA A 210 -9.29 -23.43 2.44
C ALA A 210 -10.22 -24.02 1.37
N LEU A 211 -11.46 -23.51 1.26
CA LEU A 211 -12.41 -23.94 0.22
C LEU A 211 -11.86 -23.70 -1.20
N TYR A 212 -11.27 -22.54 -1.45
CA TYR A 212 -10.71 -22.21 -2.76
C TYR A 212 -9.52 -23.09 -3.12
N VAL A 213 -8.57 -23.24 -2.20
CA VAL A 213 -7.38 -24.07 -2.37
C VAL A 213 -7.76 -25.53 -2.62
N ARG A 214 -8.77 -26.05 -1.90
CA ARG A 214 -9.33 -27.40 -2.11
C ARG A 214 -10.00 -27.54 -3.47
N ASN A 215 -10.74 -26.53 -3.91
CA ASN A 215 -11.39 -26.52 -5.22
C ASN A 215 -10.38 -26.48 -6.38
N VAL A 216 -9.26 -25.76 -6.24
CA VAL A 216 -8.15 -25.77 -7.21
C VAL A 216 -7.48 -27.15 -7.28
N GLY A 217 -7.44 -27.86 -6.14
CA GLY A 217 -6.92 -29.22 -6.03
C GLY A 217 -5.45 -29.27 -5.62
N LYS A 218 -5.11 -30.24 -4.75
CA LYS A 218 -3.79 -30.35 -4.10
C LYS A 218 -2.64 -30.42 -5.11
N GLN A 219 -2.77 -31.25 -6.13
CA GLN A 219 -1.72 -31.42 -7.15
C GLN A 219 -1.39 -30.10 -7.88
N ARG A 220 -2.40 -29.31 -8.22
CA ARG A 220 -2.19 -28.02 -8.89
C ARG A 220 -1.56 -27.01 -7.93
N VAL A 221 -1.99 -26.98 -6.68
CA VAL A 221 -1.40 -26.10 -5.66
C VAL A 221 0.06 -26.46 -5.38
N ASP A 222 0.39 -27.76 -5.32
CA ASP A 222 1.76 -28.23 -5.14
C ASP A 222 2.65 -27.86 -6.34
N LEU A 223 2.15 -27.96 -7.57
CA LEU A 223 2.85 -27.50 -8.78
C LEU A 223 3.08 -25.98 -8.77
N LEU A 224 2.06 -25.19 -8.42
CA LEU A 224 2.20 -23.73 -8.28
C LEU A 224 3.23 -23.39 -7.19
N ARG A 225 3.27 -24.19 -6.10
CA ARG A 225 4.26 -24.07 -5.04
C ARG A 225 5.68 -24.27 -5.51
N GLU A 226 5.93 -25.35 -6.22
CA GLU A 226 7.25 -25.62 -6.76
C GLU A 226 7.74 -24.48 -7.68
N LYS A 227 6.87 -23.99 -8.57
CA LYS A 227 7.21 -22.89 -9.50
C LYS A 227 7.49 -21.57 -8.78
N VAL A 228 6.60 -21.15 -7.89
CA VAL A 228 6.74 -19.92 -7.11
C VAL A 228 8.00 -19.96 -6.25
N SER A 229 8.24 -21.09 -5.56
CA SER A 229 9.47 -21.29 -4.79
C SER A 229 10.71 -21.23 -5.69
N SER A 230 10.67 -21.83 -6.88
CA SER A 230 11.80 -21.78 -7.82
C SER A 230 12.13 -20.35 -8.27
N ILE A 231 11.13 -19.55 -8.64
CA ILE A 231 11.33 -18.14 -9.03
C ILE A 231 11.91 -17.34 -7.86
N LEU A 232 11.38 -17.56 -6.66
CA LEU A 232 11.84 -16.85 -5.49
C LEU A 232 13.30 -17.17 -5.15
N GLU A 233 13.72 -18.43 -5.21
CA GLU A 233 15.12 -18.79 -4.95
C GLU A 233 16.08 -18.15 -5.96
N GLU A 234 15.66 -18.00 -7.22
CA GLU A 234 16.43 -17.28 -8.24
C GLU A 234 16.60 -15.80 -7.89
N ILE A 235 15.55 -15.17 -7.38
CA ILE A 235 15.55 -13.77 -6.93
C ILE A 235 16.41 -13.61 -5.68
N ARG A 236 16.25 -14.46 -4.66
CA ARG A 236 17.10 -14.45 -3.45
C ARG A 236 18.57 -14.60 -3.82
N SER A 237 18.88 -15.56 -4.68
CA SER A 237 20.24 -15.82 -5.15
C SER A 237 20.82 -14.64 -5.95
N GLU A 238 19.97 -13.86 -6.62
CA GLU A 238 20.41 -12.65 -7.32
C GLU A 238 20.62 -11.48 -6.39
N LEU A 239 19.74 -11.31 -5.41
CA LEU A 239 19.86 -10.27 -4.42
C LEU A 239 21.16 -10.44 -3.61
N LEU A 240 21.43 -11.65 -3.13
CA LEU A 240 22.66 -11.97 -2.41
C LEU A 240 23.91 -11.64 -3.23
N ARG A 241 23.93 -12.04 -4.51
CA ARG A 241 25.05 -11.73 -5.41
C ARG A 241 25.20 -10.22 -5.60
N SER A 242 24.10 -9.48 -5.77
CA SER A 242 24.14 -8.02 -5.95
C SER A 242 24.78 -7.35 -4.75
N ILE A 243 24.36 -7.75 -3.54
CA ILE A 243 24.92 -7.28 -2.27
C ILE A 243 26.41 -7.61 -2.20
N GLU A 244 26.82 -8.84 -2.48
CA GLU A 244 28.23 -9.25 -2.48
C GLU A 244 29.10 -8.38 -3.39
N LEU A 245 28.64 -8.12 -4.62
CA LEU A 245 29.37 -7.28 -5.57
C LEU A 245 29.50 -5.83 -5.11
N LYS A 246 28.43 -5.25 -4.55
CA LYS A 246 28.48 -3.88 -4.04
C LYS A 246 29.35 -3.75 -2.81
N MET A 247 29.30 -4.73 -1.91
CA MET A 247 30.16 -4.76 -0.74
C MET A 247 31.64 -4.90 -1.13
N ALA A 248 31.95 -5.72 -2.14
CA ALA A 248 33.29 -5.85 -2.71
C ALA A 248 33.80 -4.57 -3.38
N ALA A 249 32.90 -3.76 -3.96
CA ALA A 249 33.23 -2.47 -4.57
C ALA A 249 33.28 -1.31 -3.57
N SER A 250 32.88 -1.52 -2.31
CA SER A 250 32.82 -0.47 -1.29
C SER A 250 34.19 -0.17 -0.67
N ASN A 251 34.38 1.08 -0.23
CA ASN A 251 35.58 1.51 0.51
C ASN A 251 35.54 1.13 2.01
N ALA A 252 34.57 0.32 2.43
CA ALA A 252 34.45 -0.12 3.82
C ALA A 252 35.58 -1.10 4.19
N THR A 253 35.90 -1.19 5.49
CA THR A 253 36.88 -2.19 5.94
C THR A 253 36.34 -3.60 5.67
N ARG A 254 37.21 -4.53 5.30
CA ARG A 254 36.83 -5.92 5.01
C ARG A 254 35.94 -6.53 6.10
N THR A 255 36.28 -6.30 7.37
CA THR A 255 35.50 -6.76 8.53
C THR A 255 34.09 -6.14 8.61
N ALA A 256 33.92 -4.87 8.23
CA ALA A 256 32.61 -4.23 8.19
C ALA A 256 31.79 -4.78 7.02
N SER A 257 32.42 -4.97 5.86
CA SER A 257 31.76 -5.55 4.68
C SER A 257 31.27 -6.98 4.93
N ASP A 258 32.11 -7.81 5.56
CA ASP A 258 31.78 -9.21 5.89
C ASP A 258 30.62 -9.29 6.90
N ARG A 259 30.58 -8.39 7.89
CA ARG A 259 29.47 -8.32 8.84
C ARG A 259 28.16 -7.95 8.16
N LEU A 260 28.17 -6.94 7.29
CA LEU A 260 26.96 -6.50 6.59
C LEU A 260 26.44 -7.55 5.62
N LEU A 261 27.34 -8.24 4.92
CA LEU A 261 26.98 -9.37 4.08
C LEU A 261 26.33 -10.48 4.89
N THR A 262 26.90 -10.84 6.04
CA THR A 262 26.33 -11.84 6.96
C THR A 262 24.93 -11.43 7.40
N LEU A 263 24.74 -10.17 7.80
CA LEU A 263 23.43 -9.66 8.22
C LEU A 263 22.39 -9.70 7.08
N ALA A 264 22.80 -9.37 5.86
CA ALA A 264 21.92 -9.47 4.70
C ALA A 264 21.57 -10.94 4.38
N GLN A 265 22.54 -11.84 4.47
CA GLN A 265 22.34 -13.28 4.30
C GLN A 265 21.38 -13.85 5.32
N ASP A 266 21.60 -13.57 6.62
CA ASP A 266 20.74 -14.02 7.70
C ASP A 266 19.30 -13.52 7.51
N LYS A 267 19.15 -12.26 7.12
CA LYS A 267 17.84 -11.67 6.88
C LYS A 267 17.13 -12.27 5.67
N ILE A 268 17.81 -12.39 4.53
CA ILE A 268 17.24 -12.97 3.31
C ILE A 268 16.88 -14.45 3.53
N ALA A 269 17.70 -15.18 4.29
CA ALA A 269 17.42 -16.57 4.68
C ALA A 269 16.25 -16.68 5.66
N ALA A 270 16.12 -15.73 6.59
CA ALA A 270 15.01 -15.67 7.54
C ALA A 270 13.70 -15.21 6.92
N THR A 271 13.75 -14.45 5.81
CA THR A 271 12.56 -14.00 5.08
C THR A 271 11.82 -15.20 4.51
N ARG A 272 10.86 -15.71 5.29
CA ARG A 272 9.92 -16.74 4.84
C ARG A 272 8.83 -16.08 4.03
N THR A 273 8.87 -16.30 2.74
CA THR A 273 7.72 -16.04 1.88
C THR A 273 6.64 -17.08 2.13
N TYR A 274 5.61 -16.67 2.87
CA TYR A 274 4.35 -17.40 2.93
C TYR A 274 3.52 -17.08 1.68
N LEU A 275 4.10 -17.24 0.49
CA LEU A 275 3.47 -16.91 -0.79
C LEU A 275 2.30 -17.84 -1.13
N LEU A 276 2.13 -18.95 -0.40
CA LEU A 276 1.18 -20.00 -0.75
C LEU A 276 0.52 -20.66 0.45
N ALA A 277 -0.65 -21.23 0.16
CA ALA A 277 -1.54 -21.95 1.05
C ALA A 277 -0.77 -22.78 2.10
N PRO A 278 -0.81 -22.38 3.39
CA PRO A 278 -0.15 -23.13 4.45
C PRO A 278 -0.76 -24.53 4.60
N GLU A 279 0.02 -25.49 5.09
CA GLU A 279 -0.39 -26.90 5.17
C GLU A 279 -1.68 -27.11 5.98
N ASN A 280 -1.92 -26.23 6.96
CA ASN A 280 -3.12 -26.23 7.78
C ASN A 280 -4.42 -25.99 6.98
N LEU A 281 -4.38 -25.38 5.79
CA LEU A 281 -5.58 -25.26 4.93
C LEU A 281 -6.06 -26.60 4.37
N TRP A 282 -5.20 -27.62 4.37
CA TRP A 282 -5.50 -28.98 3.91
C TRP A 282 -5.93 -29.91 5.05
N ASN A 283 -5.77 -29.50 6.30
CA ASN A 283 -6.14 -30.32 7.45
C ASN A 283 -7.62 -30.08 7.82
N ASP A 284 -8.43 -31.15 7.84
CA ASP A 284 -9.84 -31.09 8.23
C ASP A 284 -10.04 -31.02 9.75
N THR A 285 -8.98 -31.20 10.54
CA THR A 285 -9.06 -31.08 11.99
C THR A 285 -8.77 -29.64 12.41
N PHE A 286 -9.84 -28.88 12.65
CA PHE A 286 -9.87 -27.60 13.36
C PHE A 286 -8.96 -26.47 12.84
N VAL A 287 -9.60 -25.48 12.19
CA VAL A 287 -9.08 -24.11 12.15
C VAL A 287 -9.16 -23.59 13.59
N ASN A 288 -8.04 -23.62 14.32
CA ASN A 288 -7.99 -23.07 15.66
C ASN A 288 -8.10 -21.54 15.58
N VAL A 289 -9.32 -21.04 15.78
CA VAL A 289 -9.68 -19.62 15.86
C VAL A 289 -9.00 -18.87 17.01
N ASN A 290 -8.38 -19.59 17.97
CA ASN A 290 -7.63 -19.00 19.09
C ASN A 290 -6.11 -18.95 18.85
N THR A 291 -5.62 -19.48 17.72
CA THR A 291 -4.28 -19.13 17.27
C THR A 291 -4.35 -17.69 16.78
N PRO A 292 -3.49 -16.77 17.25
CA PRO A 292 -3.38 -15.46 16.61
C PRO A 292 -3.23 -15.71 15.11
N PRO A 293 -3.90 -14.95 14.22
CA PRO A 293 -3.65 -15.08 12.79
C PRO A 293 -2.14 -15.04 12.62
N VAL A 294 -1.59 -16.07 11.97
CA VAL A 294 -0.15 -16.30 11.86
C VAL A 294 0.50 -15.04 11.34
N SER A 295 0.97 -14.21 12.27
CA SER A 295 1.55 -12.89 12.13
C SER A 295 0.74 -11.88 11.30
N ARG A 296 1.00 -10.60 11.56
CA ARG A 296 0.55 -9.42 10.80
C ARG A 296 0.97 -9.40 9.31
N LEU A 297 1.42 -10.53 8.75
CA LEU A 297 1.93 -10.72 7.40
C LEU A 297 0.86 -11.17 6.38
N TRP A 298 -0.28 -11.67 6.84
CA TRP A 298 -1.46 -11.85 5.97
C TRP A 298 -2.36 -10.62 6.09
N LYS A 299 -2.05 -9.56 5.34
CA LYS A 299 -3.02 -8.46 5.14
C LYS A 299 -4.12 -8.86 4.16
N THR A 300 -3.94 -9.91 3.34
CA THR A 300 -4.89 -10.32 2.28
C THR A 300 -5.01 -11.85 2.13
N SER A 301 -6.23 -12.33 1.90
CA SER A 301 -6.57 -13.76 1.69
C SER A 301 -6.00 -14.29 0.35
N PRO A 302 -5.72 -15.60 0.14
CA PRO A 302 -5.23 -16.14 -1.13
C PRO A 302 -6.14 -15.89 -2.35
N GLN A 303 -7.40 -15.51 -2.11
CA GLN A 303 -8.35 -15.13 -3.16
C GLN A 303 -8.21 -13.66 -3.58
N VAL A 304 -7.49 -12.87 -2.79
CA VAL A 304 -7.27 -11.45 -2.98
C VAL A 304 -5.90 -11.30 -3.63
N ALA A 305 -5.89 -10.97 -4.93
CA ALA A 305 -4.67 -10.62 -5.64
C ALA A 305 -4.24 -9.21 -5.21
N ASP A 306 -3.67 -9.11 -4.01
CA ASP A 306 -3.15 -7.87 -3.44
C ASP A 306 -1.78 -8.22 -2.83
N GLY A 307 -0.78 -8.24 -3.72
CA GLY A 307 0.61 -8.12 -3.30
C GLY A 307 0.83 -6.66 -2.94
N GLY A 308 0.60 -6.33 -1.67
CA GLY A 308 0.96 -5.05 -1.07
C GLY A 308 0.42 -3.82 -1.78
N GLY A 309 -0.78 -3.38 -1.41
CA GLY A 309 -1.18 -1.96 -1.56
C GLY A 309 -2.18 -1.66 -2.67
N ALA A 310 -3.37 -1.25 -2.24
CA ALA A 310 -4.37 -0.48 -2.98
C ALA A 310 -4.99 -1.16 -4.22
N SER A 311 -5.76 -2.23 -3.99
CA SER A 311 -6.70 -2.75 -5.01
C SER A 311 -8.16 -2.83 -4.54
N HIS A 312 -8.60 -1.87 -3.72
CA HIS A 312 -10.03 -1.69 -3.42
C HIS A 312 -10.63 -0.68 -4.42
N GLY A 313 -11.57 -1.12 -5.26
CA GLY A 313 -12.48 -0.24 -6.00
C GLY A 313 -12.17 0.11 -7.45
N GLN A 314 -11.05 -0.31 -8.05
CA GLN A 314 -10.66 0.18 -9.38
C GLN A 314 -11.31 -0.60 -10.54
N ARG A 315 -11.94 0.12 -11.47
CA ARG A 315 -12.48 -0.43 -12.72
C ARG A 315 -11.33 -0.55 -13.74
N LEU A 316 -10.98 -1.77 -14.14
CA LEU A 316 -9.88 -1.98 -15.10
C LEU A 316 -10.26 -1.45 -16.49
N PRO A 317 -9.35 -0.83 -17.26
CA PRO A 317 -9.63 -0.48 -18.65
C PRO A 317 -9.80 -1.75 -19.52
N PRO A 318 -10.57 -1.71 -20.63
CA PRO A 318 -10.92 -2.89 -21.43
C PRO A 318 -9.76 -3.78 -21.91
N PRO A 319 -8.56 -3.25 -22.25
CA PRO A 319 -7.39 -4.07 -22.59
C PRO A 319 -6.88 -4.90 -21.40
N CYS A 320 -7.11 -4.45 -20.17
CA CYS A 320 -6.60 -5.01 -18.91
C CYS A 320 -7.58 -6.01 -18.28
N GLN A 321 -8.90 -5.83 -18.50
CA GLN A 321 -9.94 -6.75 -18.02
C GLN A 321 -9.83 -8.17 -18.59
N LYS A 322 -9.47 -8.31 -19.88
CA LYS A 322 -9.41 -9.63 -20.55
C LYS A 322 -8.25 -10.53 -20.07
N ARG A 323 -7.22 -9.98 -19.41
CA ARG A 323 -5.99 -10.71 -19.06
C ARG A 323 -5.91 -11.20 -17.60
N ARG A 324 -6.72 -10.66 -16.68
CA ARG A 324 -6.69 -11.11 -15.26
C ARG A 324 -7.05 -12.59 -15.09
N ARG A 325 -7.89 -13.17 -15.96
CA ARG A 325 -8.24 -14.60 -15.94
C ARG A 325 -7.06 -15.55 -16.20
N SER A 326 -5.93 -15.06 -16.70
CA SER A 326 -4.72 -15.83 -17.01
C SER A 326 -3.50 -15.44 -16.16
N ALA A 327 -3.67 -14.50 -15.21
CA ALA A 327 -2.56 -13.77 -14.58
C ALA A 327 -2.05 -14.37 -13.26
N THR A 328 -2.42 -15.59 -12.89
CA THR A 328 -1.75 -16.28 -11.78
C THR A 328 -0.29 -16.58 -12.08
N GLY A 329 0.16 -16.39 -13.34
CA GLY A 329 1.56 -16.46 -13.77
C GLY A 329 2.15 -17.86 -13.75
N ALA A 330 1.68 -18.74 -12.88
CA ALA A 330 2.28 -20.04 -12.61
C ALA A 330 1.59 -21.22 -13.33
N ASP A 331 0.62 -20.96 -14.22
CA ASP A 331 0.08 -22.00 -15.12
C ASP A 331 1.14 -22.44 -16.15
N GLY A 332 1.10 -23.71 -16.57
CA GLY A 332 2.11 -24.38 -17.40
C GLY A 332 2.45 -23.73 -18.75
N ASP A 333 1.56 -22.88 -19.25
CA ASP A 333 1.63 -22.34 -20.61
C ASP A 333 2.14 -20.89 -20.68
N VAL A 334 2.52 -20.29 -19.54
CA VAL A 334 3.00 -18.91 -19.47
C VAL A 334 4.53 -18.88 -19.53
N PRO A 335 5.18 -18.15 -20.48
CA PRO A 335 6.64 -18.06 -20.55
C PRO A 335 7.28 -17.48 -19.29
N GLU A 336 8.49 -17.91 -18.92
CA GLU A 336 9.12 -17.50 -17.66
C GLU A 336 9.37 -15.99 -17.60
N TYR A 337 9.70 -15.31 -18.70
CA TYR A 337 9.81 -13.84 -18.70
C TYR A 337 8.53 -13.12 -18.26
N VAL A 338 7.34 -13.68 -18.53
CA VAL A 338 6.08 -13.12 -18.02
C VAL A 338 5.94 -13.41 -16.52
N GLN A 339 6.30 -14.62 -16.09
CA GLN A 339 6.23 -15.01 -14.68
C GLN A 339 7.17 -14.15 -13.82
N PHE A 340 8.42 -13.97 -14.24
CA PHE A 340 9.38 -13.11 -13.54
C PHE A 340 8.97 -11.63 -13.59
N ALA A 341 8.35 -11.16 -14.68
CA ALA A 341 7.88 -9.78 -14.77
C ALA A 341 6.68 -9.48 -13.85
N VAL A 342 5.79 -10.46 -13.66
CA VAL A 342 4.57 -10.29 -12.85
C VAL A 342 4.82 -10.71 -11.40
N LEU A 343 5.15 -11.99 -11.19
CA LEU A 343 5.37 -12.55 -9.86
C LEU A 343 6.75 -12.20 -9.33
N GLY A 344 7.77 -12.27 -10.18
CA GLY A 344 9.15 -12.03 -9.75
C GLY A 344 9.39 -10.60 -9.29
N VAL A 345 8.81 -9.59 -9.95
CA VAL A 345 8.92 -8.18 -9.52
C VAL A 345 8.26 -7.98 -8.16
N VAL A 346 7.05 -8.53 -7.93
CA VAL A 346 6.38 -8.46 -6.62
C VAL A 346 7.19 -9.19 -5.55
N MET A 347 7.69 -10.39 -5.82
CA MET A 347 8.54 -11.12 -4.86
C MET A 347 9.83 -10.37 -4.54
N ALA A 348 10.44 -9.73 -5.54
CA ALA A 348 11.62 -8.90 -5.36
C ALA A 348 11.30 -7.67 -4.49
N HIS A 349 10.18 -6.99 -4.73
CA HIS A 349 9.69 -5.87 -3.92
C HIS A 349 9.50 -6.28 -2.45
N GLU A 350 8.79 -7.38 -2.18
CA GLU A 350 8.56 -7.88 -0.81
C GLU A 350 9.86 -8.33 -0.11
N LEU A 351 10.79 -8.94 -0.85
CA LEU A 351 12.11 -9.28 -0.31
C LEU A 351 12.91 -8.01 0.05
N LEU A 352 12.82 -6.98 -0.78
CA LEU A 352 13.52 -5.72 -0.60
C LEU A 352 12.99 -4.92 0.59
N HIS A 353 11.71 -5.06 0.99
CA HIS A 353 11.21 -4.49 2.25
C HIS A 353 12.01 -4.96 3.47
N GLY A 354 12.58 -6.17 3.43
CA GLY A 354 13.50 -6.62 4.48
C GLY A 354 14.73 -5.71 4.62
N ILE A 355 15.14 -5.01 3.57
CA ILE A 355 16.38 -4.22 3.52
C ILE A 355 16.15 -2.82 2.91
N ASP A 356 14.94 -2.31 3.09
CA ASP A 356 14.50 -0.98 2.66
C ASP A 356 14.77 0.09 3.75
N SER A 357 14.23 1.29 3.56
CA SER A 357 14.42 2.41 4.51
C SER A 357 13.98 2.12 5.95
N THR A 358 13.01 1.22 6.15
CA THR A 358 12.53 0.79 7.47
C THR A 358 13.13 -0.56 7.86
N GLY A 359 13.19 -1.49 6.90
CA GLY A 359 13.67 -2.85 7.08
C GLY A 359 15.07 -2.91 7.66
N LEU A 360 15.98 -2.01 7.28
CA LEU A 360 17.35 -2.02 7.79
C LEU A 360 17.46 -1.82 9.31
N SER A 361 16.45 -1.21 9.93
CA SER A 361 16.37 -1.04 11.39
C SER A 361 16.02 -2.33 12.14
N PHE A 362 15.80 -3.45 11.45
CA PHE A 362 15.46 -4.73 12.05
C PHE A 362 16.45 -5.83 11.68
N ASP A 363 16.75 -6.72 12.63
CA ASP A 363 17.49 -7.95 12.39
C ASP A 363 16.60 -9.06 11.79
N GLU A 364 17.18 -10.23 11.58
CA GLU A 364 16.52 -11.43 11.03
C GLU A 364 15.40 -11.99 11.94
N THR A 365 15.38 -11.62 13.22
CA THR A 365 14.33 -12.00 14.18
C THR A 365 13.19 -10.99 14.22
N GLY A 366 13.36 -9.84 13.56
CA GLY A 366 12.43 -8.71 13.62
C GLY A 366 12.64 -7.82 14.85
N ALA A 367 13.76 -7.97 15.57
CA ALA A 367 14.11 -7.08 16.66
C ALA A 367 14.78 -5.81 16.12
N ALA A 368 14.48 -4.67 16.75
CA ALA A 368 15.07 -3.39 16.37
C ALA A 368 16.58 -3.39 16.67
N ARG A 369 17.36 -2.84 15.74
CA ARG A 369 18.82 -2.75 15.85
C ARG A 369 19.34 -1.43 15.30
N HIS A 370 20.50 -1.01 15.79
CA HIS A 370 21.24 0.10 15.20
C HIS A 370 22.16 -0.39 14.08
N LEU A 371 22.12 0.31 12.94
CA LEU A 371 23.05 0.07 11.85
C LEU A 371 24.45 0.63 12.18
N PRO A 372 25.52 0.00 11.68
CA PRO A 372 26.84 0.61 11.69
C PRO A 372 26.82 1.96 10.97
N ALA A 373 27.49 2.99 11.52
CA ALA A 373 27.43 4.37 11.02
C ALA A 373 27.78 4.52 9.53
N ALA A 374 28.78 3.78 9.02
CA ALA A 374 29.15 3.81 7.61
C ALA A 374 28.05 3.28 6.67
N LEU A 375 27.29 2.27 7.12
CA LEU A 375 26.14 1.78 6.36
C LEU A 375 24.97 2.75 6.44
N GLN A 376 24.71 3.31 7.62
CA GLN A 376 23.67 4.34 7.78
C GLN A 376 23.89 5.49 6.81
N GLN A 377 25.12 6.02 6.74
CA GLN A 377 25.47 7.09 5.81
C GLN A 377 25.23 6.69 4.35
N THR A 378 25.67 5.50 3.94
CA THR A 378 25.46 5.02 2.57
C THR A 378 23.96 4.88 2.26
N ALA A 379 23.19 4.32 3.20
CA ALA A 379 21.75 4.17 3.06
C ALA A 379 21.05 5.53 2.95
N ASP A 380 21.41 6.49 3.80
CA ASP A 380 20.87 7.85 3.79
C ASP A 380 21.14 8.55 2.45
N GLU A 381 22.36 8.43 1.90
CA GLU A 381 22.71 8.99 0.59
C GLU A 381 21.87 8.39 -0.54
N LYS A 382 21.67 7.06 -0.56
CA LYS A 382 20.85 6.40 -1.59
C LYS A 382 19.37 6.73 -1.45
N PHE A 383 18.84 6.69 -0.23
CA PHE A 383 17.46 7.05 0.04
C PHE A 383 17.17 8.52 -0.25
N GLN A 384 18.13 9.42 -0.03
CA GLN A 384 17.97 10.82 -0.40
C GLN A 384 17.81 11.01 -1.92
N CYS A 385 18.52 10.22 -2.74
CA CYS A 385 18.31 10.23 -4.19
C CYS A 385 16.88 9.81 -4.53
N ILE A 386 16.41 8.70 -3.94
CA ILE A 386 15.05 8.18 -4.17
C ILE A 386 14.00 9.19 -3.70
N ARG A 387 14.16 9.83 -2.53
CA ARG A 387 13.25 10.91 -2.08
C ARG A 387 13.16 12.02 -3.11
N THR A 388 14.31 12.45 -3.64
CA THR A 388 14.40 13.57 -4.59
C THR A 388 13.76 13.24 -5.94
N GLU A 389 13.84 11.98 -6.37
CA GLU A 389 13.15 11.51 -7.58
C GLU A 389 11.63 11.74 -7.45
N TYR A 390 11.05 11.47 -6.28
CA TYR A 390 9.61 11.55 -6.02
C TYR A 390 9.13 12.91 -5.52
N VAL A 391 9.84 14.02 -5.78
CA VAL A 391 9.33 15.38 -5.49
C VAL A 391 9.26 16.28 -6.73
N THR A 392 9.60 15.75 -7.90
CA THR A 392 9.46 16.46 -9.18
C THR A 392 8.00 16.85 -9.42
N PRO A 393 7.68 18.13 -9.65
CA PRO A 393 6.33 18.57 -10.00
C PRO A 393 5.88 17.93 -11.33
N LEU A 394 4.62 17.53 -11.37
CA LEU A 394 3.94 16.93 -12.50
C LEU A 394 2.63 17.68 -12.74
N VAL A 395 2.21 17.76 -14.00
CA VAL A 395 0.85 18.23 -14.34
C VAL A 395 0.07 17.02 -14.86
N LYS A 396 -1.11 16.81 -14.26
CA LYS A 396 -2.02 15.72 -14.64
C LYS A 396 -3.30 16.29 -15.21
N THR A 397 -3.61 15.98 -16.46
CA THR A 397 -4.85 16.40 -17.11
C THR A 397 -5.74 15.20 -17.37
N ALA A 398 -6.93 15.20 -16.75
CA ALA A 398 -7.97 14.24 -17.09
C ALA A 398 -8.70 14.69 -18.36
N SER A 399 -8.57 13.93 -19.45
CA SER A 399 -9.18 14.30 -20.74
C SER A 399 -10.71 14.31 -20.73
N SER A 400 -11.36 13.65 -19.76
CA SER A 400 -12.83 13.57 -19.67
C SER A 400 -13.49 14.84 -19.16
N VAL A 401 -12.80 15.60 -18.32
CA VAL A 401 -13.33 16.78 -17.63
C VAL A 401 -12.48 18.04 -17.89
N HIS A 402 -11.42 17.92 -18.71
CA HIS A 402 -10.44 18.99 -18.98
C HIS A 402 -9.88 19.64 -17.71
N GLN A 403 -9.82 18.89 -16.61
CA GLN A 403 -9.27 19.37 -15.34
C GLN A 403 -7.80 19.02 -15.27
N SER A 404 -6.97 20.04 -15.10
CA SER A 404 -5.54 19.91 -14.84
C SER A 404 -5.25 20.11 -13.35
N VAL A 405 -4.40 19.25 -12.80
CA VAL A 405 -4.01 19.25 -11.39
C VAL A 405 -2.50 19.30 -11.29
N ASP A 406 -2.00 20.19 -10.44
CA ASP A 406 -0.60 20.25 -10.07
C ASP A 406 -0.32 19.16 -9.03
N VAL A 407 0.58 18.25 -9.38
CA VAL A 407 0.91 17.07 -8.61
C VAL A 407 2.35 17.16 -8.16
N GLN A 408 2.57 17.03 -6.87
CA GLN A 408 3.87 16.79 -6.29
C GLN A 408 3.74 15.62 -5.33
N LEU A 409 4.45 14.54 -5.62
CA LEU A 409 4.52 13.39 -4.73
C LEU A 409 5.31 13.75 -3.47
N ASP A 410 5.00 13.07 -2.36
CA ASP A 410 5.77 13.20 -1.12
C ASP A 410 6.80 12.05 -1.05
N GLY A 411 8.05 12.38 -1.39
CA GLY A 411 9.16 11.44 -1.36
C GLY A 411 9.51 10.89 0.02
N ASP A 412 9.14 11.57 1.12
CA ASP A 412 9.28 11.03 2.47
C ASP A 412 8.16 10.04 2.79
N LEU A 413 6.92 10.38 2.45
CA LEU A 413 5.75 9.53 2.67
C LEU A 413 5.85 8.20 1.92
N THR A 414 6.37 8.25 0.69
CA THR A 414 6.43 7.10 -0.22
C THR A 414 7.77 6.35 -0.18
N LEU A 415 8.72 6.78 0.66
CA LEU A 415 10.09 6.26 0.65
C LEU A 415 10.18 4.74 0.85
N GLY A 416 9.38 4.18 1.76
CA GLY A 416 9.36 2.75 2.04
C GLY A 416 9.13 1.95 0.76
N GLU A 417 8.00 2.21 0.11
CA GLU A 417 7.59 1.55 -1.13
C GLU A 417 8.53 1.85 -2.30
N ASN A 418 8.92 3.12 -2.45
CA ASN A 418 9.81 3.53 -3.54
C ASN A 418 11.17 2.85 -3.45
N SER A 419 11.69 2.65 -2.25
CA SER A 419 12.98 2.00 -2.03
C SER A 419 12.97 0.51 -2.37
N ALA A 420 11.84 -0.17 -2.14
CA ALA A 420 11.62 -1.54 -2.61
C ALA A 420 11.41 -1.61 -4.13
N ASP A 421 10.57 -0.72 -4.69
CA ASP A 421 10.30 -0.65 -6.12
C ASP A 421 11.56 -0.45 -6.95
N PHE A 422 12.43 0.48 -6.55
CA PHE A 422 13.58 0.93 -7.32
C PHE A 422 14.53 -0.18 -7.78
N SER A 423 14.64 -1.25 -6.99
CA SER A 423 15.53 -2.38 -7.29
C SER A 423 14.77 -3.63 -7.70
N SER A 424 13.44 -3.67 -7.50
CA SER A 424 12.62 -4.87 -7.74
C SER A 424 12.63 -5.31 -9.21
N LEU A 425 12.48 -4.36 -10.14
CA LEU A 425 12.39 -4.63 -11.57
C LEU A 425 13.72 -5.15 -12.14
N SER A 426 14.83 -4.49 -11.80
CA SER A 426 16.17 -4.88 -12.24
C SER A 426 16.60 -6.20 -11.62
N LEU A 427 16.29 -6.43 -10.34
CA LEU A 427 16.54 -7.68 -9.63
C LEU A 427 15.80 -8.86 -10.28
N ALA A 428 14.49 -8.72 -10.53
CA ALA A 428 13.70 -9.77 -11.17
C ALA A 428 14.17 -10.06 -12.61
N LEU A 429 14.50 -9.02 -13.39
CA LEU A 429 15.04 -9.18 -14.73
C LEU A 429 16.39 -9.89 -14.73
N SER A 430 17.29 -9.51 -13.83
CA SER A 430 18.61 -10.13 -13.73
C SER A 430 18.54 -11.60 -13.29
N ALA A 431 17.67 -11.92 -12.33
CA ALA A 431 17.37 -13.30 -11.93
C ALA A 431 16.89 -14.13 -13.13
N TYR A 432 15.94 -13.61 -13.90
CA TYR A 432 15.46 -14.23 -15.13
C TYR A 432 16.58 -14.45 -16.16
N LEU A 433 17.36 -13.41 -16.48
CA LEU A 433 18.42 -13.50 -17.48
C LEU A 433 19.50 -14.52 -17.09
N ARG A 434 19.87 -14.61 -15.80
CA ARG A 434 20.82 -15.62 -15.32
C ARG A 434 20.26 -17.03 -15.40
N ARG A 435 18.97 -17.20 -15.10
CA ARG A 435 18.29 -18.49 -15.31
C ARG A 435 18.33 -18.90 -16.77
N ARG A 436 18.04 -17.98 -17.70
CA ARG A 436 18.11 -18.25 -19.14
C ARG A 436 19.53 -18.48 -19.64
N ALA A 437 20.54 -17.88 -19.03
CA ALA A 437 21.94 -18.20 -19.34
C ALA A 437 22.29 -19.68 -19.05
N ARG A 438 21.61 -20.31 -18.08
CA ARG A 438 21.77 -21.74 -17.75
C ARG A 438 20.87 -22.66 -18.58
N LEU A 439 19.63 -22.23 -18.85
CA LEU A 439 18.60 -23.07 -19.48
C LEU A 439 18.45 -22.85 -20.99
N GLY A 440 19.16 -21.88 -21.57
CA GLY A 440 19.00 -21.44 -22.97
C GLY A 440 17.90 -20.39 -23.15
N PRO A 441 17.71 -19.83 -24.36
CA PRO A 441 16.68 -18.81 -24.61
C PRO A 441 15.25 -19.39 -24.62
N GLU A 442 14.26 -18.53 -24.37
CA GLU A 442 12.83 -18.85 -24.59
C GLU A 442 12.34 -18.31 -25.94
N PRO A 443 11.32 -18.94 -26.55
CA PRO A 443 10.66 -18.36 -27.72
C PRO A 443 9.91 -17.07 -27.37
N ALA A 444 9.85 -16.16 -28.34
CA ALA A 444 9.01 -14.96 -28.25
C ALA A 444 7.52 -15.32 -28.25
N LEU A 445 6.68 -14.42 -27.72
CA LEU A 445 5.23 -14.61 -27.71
C LEU A 445 4.68 -14.66 -29.15
N PRO A 446 3.86 -15.67 -29.49
CA PRO A 446 3.23 -15.71 -30.81
C PRO A 446 2.24 -14.55 -30.97
N GLY A 447 2.18 -13.97 -32.17
CA GLY A 447 1.24 -12.91 -32.51
C GLY A 447 1.60 -11.52 -31.97
N VAL A 448 2.73 -11.37 -31.30
CA VAL A 448 3.23 -10.09 -30.78
C VAL A 448 4.68 -9.91 -31.24
N ASN A 449 4.97 -8.85 -32.00
CA ASN A 449 6.32 -8.58 -32.51
C ASN A 449 7.19 -7.89 -31.43
N LEU A 450 7.45 -8.61 -30.34
CA LEU A 450 8.30 -8.17 -29.24
C LEU A 450 9.38 -9.20 -28.95
N THR A 451 10.57 -8.73 -28.57
CA THR A 451 11.61 -9.59 -27.99
C THR A 451 11.16 -10.11 -26.62
N THR A 452 11.83 -11.14 -26.08
CA THR A 452 11.52 -11.66 -24.74
C THR A 452 11.71 -10.60 -23.65
N GLN A 453 12.74 -9.75 -23.76
CA GLN A 453 12.97 -8.65 -22.81
C GLN A 453 11.93 -7.53 -22.97
N GLN A 454 11.52 -7.18 -24.19
CA GLN A 454 10.42 -6.23 -24.38
C GLN A 454 9.12 -6.79 -23.80
N ALA A 455 8.84 -8.08 -24.00
CA ALA A 455 7.67 -8.75 -23.43
C ALA A 455 7.73 -8.80 -21.89
N PHE A 456 8.91 -8.96 -21.29
CA PHE A 456 9.11 -8.84 -19.84
C PHE A 456 8.63 -7.46 -19.34
N PHE A 457 9.19 -6.37 -19.87
CA PHE A 457 8.84 -5.02 -19.43
C PHE A 457 7.36 -4.67 -19.68
N MET A 458 6.81 -5.10 -20.82
CA MET A 458 5.38 -4.92 -21.10
C MET A 458 4.49 -5.70 -20.14
N SER A 459 4.89 -6.92 -19.75
CA SER A 459 4.13 -7.74 -18.81
C SER A 459 4.17 -7.15 -17.41
N PHE A 460 5.32 -6.63 -16.98
CA PHE A 460 5.48 -5.87 -15.73
C PHE A 460 4.53 -4.66 -15.70
N ALA A 461 4.61 -3.79 -16.71
CA ALA A 461 3.79 -2.57 -16.75
C ALA A 461 2.28 -2.87 -16.75
N GLN A 462 1.87 -3.98 -17.36
CA GLN A 462 0.46 -4.40 -17.42
C GLN A 462 -0.15 -4.77 -16.06
N VAL A 463 0.66 -5.17 -15.08
CA VAL A 463 0.19 -5.46 -13.70
C VAL A 463 -0.35 -4.19 -13.03
N TYR A 464 0.26 -3.05 -13.36
CA TYR A 464 -0.04 -1.75 -12.76
C TYR A 464 -1.08 -0.94 -13.56
N CYS A 465 -1.64 -1.50 -14.64
CA CYS A 465 -2.67 -0.80 -15.38
C CYS A 465 -3.91 -0.56 -14.52
N ALA A 466 -4.25 0.72 -14.35
CA ALA A 466 -5.42 1.17 -13.62
C ALA A 466 -6.11 2.31 -14.39
N ASP A 467 -7.44 2.38 -14.28
CA ASP A 467 -8.20 3.57 -14.63
C ASP A 467 -8.49 4.29 -13.31
N ILE A 468 -7.86 5.44 -13.11
CA ILE A 468 -7.91 6.23 -11.87
C ILE A 468 -8.46 7.59 -12.28
N ASP A 469 -9.49 8.08 -11.59
CA ASP A 469 -10.01 9.45 -11.77
C ASP A 469 -9.14 10.50 -11.05
N VAL A 470 -9.43 11.78 -11.26
CA VAL A 470 -8.63 12.90 -10.71
C VAL A 470 -8.62 12.93 -9.19
N ASP A 471 -9.77 12.72 -8.56
CA ASP A 471 -9.91 12.84 -7.11
C ASP A 471 -9.23 11.65 -6.42
N SER A 472 -9.42 10.44 -6.96
CA SER A 472 -8.71 9.23 -6.53
C SER A 472 -7.20 9.37 -6.71
N TYR A 473 -6.74 9.96 -7.83
CA TYR A 473 -5.33 10.20 -8.07
C TYR A 473 -4.76 11.20 -7.05
N ALA A 474 -5.47 12.32 -6.82
CA ALA A 474 -5.08 13.33 -5.85
C ALA A 474 -5.03 12.77 -4.42
N ALA A 475 -5.97 11.91 -4.05
CA ALA A 475 -5.98 11.22 -2.77
C ALA A 475 -4.78 10.28 -2.59
N LEU A 476 -4.41 9.51 -3.63
CA LEU A 476 -3.21 8.68 -3.61
C LEU A 476 -1.96 9.55 -3.43
N VAL A 477 -1.83 10.65 -4.16
CA VAL A 477 -0.70 11.58 -4.03
C VAL A 477 -0.59 12.17 -2.62
N ALA A 478 -1.71 12.58 -2.03
CA ALA A 478 -1.73 13.30 -0.75
C ALA A 478 -1.61 12.39 0.48
N ALA A 479 -2.08 11.14 0.40
CA ALA A 479 -2.29 10.31 1.58
C ALA A 479 -1.82 8.85 1.51
N SER A 480 -1.41 8.35 0.34
CA SER A 480 -0.95 6.96 0.17
C SER A 480 0.55 6.82 0.42
N THR A 481 0.97 5.68 1.00
CA THR A 481 2.39 5.28 1.04
C THR A 481 2.89 4.78 -0.31
N HIS A 482 1.96 4.33 -1.17
CA HIS A 482 2.26 3.93 -2.53
C HIS A 482 1.98 5.09 -3.48
N PRO A 483 2.94 5.47 -4.34
CA PRO A 483 2.66 6.37 -5.44
C PRO A 483 1.58 5.78 -6.37
N PRO A 484 0.86 6.63 -7.13
CA PRO A 484 -0.03 6.16 -8.17
C PRO A 484 0.68 5.18 -9.13
N ASN A 485 -0.01 4.13 -9.54
CA ASN A 485 0.56 3.05 -10.35
C ASN A 485 1.38 3.50 -11.58
N PRO A 486 0.95 4.50 -12.37
CA PRO A 486 1.76 4.99 -13.50
C PRO A 486 3.12 5.57 -13.07
N GLU A 487 3.17 6.23 -11.92
CA GLU A 487 4.41 6.80 -11.35
C GLU A 487 5.36 5.68 -10.92
N ARG A 488 4.82 4.62 -10.31
CA ARG A 488 5.59 3.43 -9.95
C ARG A 488 6.24 2.80 -11.19
N VAL A 489 5.45 2.55 -12.25
CA VAL A 489 5.93 1.94 -13.50
C VAL A 489 7.03 2.79 -14.15
N ASN A 490 6.78 4.08 -14.34
CA ASN A 490 7.70 4.95 -15.06
C ASN A 490 9.01 5.12 -14.29
N ARG A 491 8.95 5.24 -12.96
CA ARG A 491 10.14 5.43 -12.12
C ARG A 491 10.96 4.15 -11.97
N MET A 492 10.34 2.99 -11.82
CA MET A 492 11.07 1.71 -11.89
C MET A 492 11.77 1.52 -13.24
N ALA A 493 11.05 1.79 -14.34
CA ALA A 493 11.57 1.58 -15.69
C ALA A 493 12.70 2.56 -16.04
N ARG A 494 12.56 3.87 -15.79
CA ARG A 494 13.57 4.87 -16.14
C ARG A 494 14.90 4.70 -15.38
N HIS A 495 14.84 4.11 -14.19
CA HIS A 495 16.01 3.81 -13.37
C HIS A 495 16.60 2.41 -13.62
N THR A 496 15.96 1.60 -14.47
CA THR A 496 16.48 0.31 -14.95
C THR A 496 17.21 0.51 -16.28
N ALA A 497 18.55 0.39 -16.28
CA ALA A 497 19.36 0.63 -17.47
C ALA A 497 18.99 -0.28 -18.66
N GLU A 498 18.63 -1.52 -18.36
CA GLU A 498 18.21 -2.55 -19.29
C GLU A 498 16.91 -2.16 -20.00
N PHE A 499 16.03 -1.39 -19.37
CA PHE A 499 14.82 -0.87 -20.01
C PHE A 499 15.17 0.07 -21.15
N ALA A 500 16.00 1.08 -20.87
CA ALA A 500 16.45 2.04 -21.86
C ALA A 500 17.18 1.36 -23.02
N ALA A 501 18.00 0.34 -22.75
CA ALA A 501 18.65 -0.45 -23.78
C ALA A 501 17.65 -1.27 -24.62
N THR A 502 16.70 -1.93 -23.97
CA THR A 502 15.68 -2.80 -24.62
C THR A 502 14.78 -2.02 -25.58
N PHE A 503 14.44 -0.79 -25.24
CA PHE A 503 13.61 0.09 -26.08
C PHE A 503 14.41 1.14 -26.85
N SER A 504 15.74 1.09 -26.78
CA SER A 504 16.63 2.06 -27.45
C SER A 504 16.28 3.53 -27.12
N CYS A 505 15.93 3.80 -25.86
CA CYS A 505 15.61 5.15 -25.38
C CYS A 505 16.85 6.04 -25.48
N ARG A 506 16.72 7.22 -26.10
CA ARG A 506 17.84 8.17 -26.22
C ARG A 506 18.22 8.74 -24.84
N PRO A 507 19.52 8.95 -24.54
CA PRO A 507 19.93 9.64 -23.32
C PRO A 507 19.27 11.02 -23.20
N GLY A 508 18.90 11.40 -21.98
CA GLY A 508 18.22 12.68 -21.68
C GLY A 508 16.71 12.66 -21.92
N THR A 509 16.14 11.56 -22.43
CA THR A 509 14.67 11.43 -22.51
C THR A 509 14.07 11.13 -21.14
N PRO A 510 12.76 11.38 -20.90
CA PRO A 510 12.12 11.11 -19.60
C PRO A 510 12.37 9.67 -19.10
N MET A 511 12.31 8.68 -20.01
CA MET A 511 12.54 7.26 -19.70
C MET A 511 14.01 6.82 -19.75
N ASN A 512 14.95 7.73 -20.01
CA ASN A 512 16.39 7.48 -19.94
C ASN A 512 17.12 8.76 -19.49
N PRO A 513 16.94 9.18 -18.23
CA PRO A 513 17.53 10.41 -17.70
C PRO A 513 19.06 10.30 -17.66
N GLU A 514 19.75 11.45 -17.69
CA GLU A 514 21.22 11.52 -17.60
C GLU A 514 21.74 10.96 -16.28
N THR A 515 20.99 11.20 -15.20
CA THR A 515 21.29 10.71 -13.85
C THR A 515 20.24 9.69 -13.43
N ARG A 516 20.70 8.56 -12.90
CA ARG A 516 19.85 7.54 -12.27
C ARG A 516 20.21 7.44 -10.80
N CYS A 517 19.24 7.17 -9.94
CA CYS A 517 19.57 6.80 -8.58
C CYS A 517 20.19 5.41 -8.59
N ALA A 518 21.32 5.27 -7.91
CA ALA A 518 21.93 3.97 -7.73
C ALA A 518 21.09 3.17 -6.72
N PRO A 519 20.73 1.91 -7.01
CA PRO A 519 20.07 1.07 -6.01
C PRO A 519 20.97 0.92 -4.78
N LEU A 520 20.38 0.62 -3.62
CA LEU A 520 21.14 0.38 -2.40
C LEU A 520 21.95 -0.92 -2.51
N TRP A 521 21.34 -1.98 -3.05
CA TRP A 521 21.86 -3.36 -3.10
C TRP A 521 22.09 -3.87 -4.51
#